data_AF-A0A5R8P496-F1
#
_entry.id   AF-A0A5R8P496-F1
#
_cell.length_a   1.000
_cell.length_b   1.000
_cell.length_c   1.000
_cell.angle_alpha   90.00
_cell.angle_beta   90.00
_cell.angle_gamma   90.00
#
_symmetry.space_group_name_H-M   'P 1'
#
loop_
_entity.id
_entity.type
_entity.pdbx_description
1 polymer ?
#
loop_
_entity_poly.entity_id
_entity_poly.type
_entity_poly.pdbx_seq_one_letter_code
_entity_poly.pdbx_strand_id
1 'polypeptide(L)'
;MYKEYCMAGQSGPTTGDFAMVPQEVTDAGHYVQQIADSLVNGLVALDTEIAALLTHWKGSSAEFAAGWAETKQGADTILEALADMAELLGVTSRTLDDQDRASAGTTLTLASSLNLHGL
;
A
#
# COMPACT_ATOMS: atom_id res chain seq x y z
N MET A 1 -2.00 39.21 -45.05
CA MET A 1 -0.68 38.81 -44.52
C MET A 1 -0.80 38.75 -43.00
N TYR A 2 -1.22 37.59 -42.48
CA TYR A 2 -1.36 37.36 -41.04
C TYR A 2 0.00 36.95 -40.49
N LYS A 3 0.50 37.70 -39.50
CA LYS A 3 1.75 37.40 -38.81
C LYS A 3 1.39 36.70 -37.50
N GLU A 4 1.85 35.46 -37.34
CA GLU A 4 1.81 34.70 -36.10
C GLU A 4 2.42 35.49 -34.94
N TYR A 5 1.77 35.45 -33.77
CA TYR A 5 2.50 35.55 -32.50
C TYR A 5 1.87 34.60 -31.49
N CYS A 6 2.77 33.80 -30.90
CA CYS A 6 2.54 32.55 -30.21
C CYS A 6 1.64 32.64 -28.97
N MET A 7 0.88 31.57 -28.78
CA MET A 7 0.26 31.19 -27.51
C MET A 7 1.32 31.11 -26.41
N ALA A 8 1.29 32.03 -25.45
CA ALA A 8 1.94 31.82 -24.16
C ALA A 8 0.99 31.00 -23.28
N GLY A 9 0.92 29.69 -23.57
CA GLY A 9 0.45 28.71 -22.59
C GLY A 9 1.45 28.68 -21.45
N GLN A 10 1.28 29.56 -20.45
CA GLN A 10 1.98 29.43 -19.18
C GLN A 10 1.34 28.29 -18.39
N SER A 11 1.69 27.06 -18.75
CA SER A 11 1.63 25.92 -17.84
C SER A 11 2.91 25.95 -17.02
N GLY A 12 2.95 26.80 -15.99
CA GLY A 12 3.99 26.67 -14.96
C GLY A 12 3.90 25.26 -14.36
N PRO A 13 5.03 24.61 -14.04
CA PRO A 13 4.99 23.29 -13.45
C PRO A 13 4.28 23.39 -12.08
N THR A 14 3.07 22.85 -11.99
CA THR A 14 2.38 22.57 -10.72
C THR A 14 3.19 21.50 -9.98
N THR A 15 4.28 21.94 -9.36
CA THR A 15 5.27 21.11 -8.65
C THR A 15 4.72 20.57 -7.31
N GLY A 16 3.43 20.77 -7.02
CA GLY A 16 2.82 20.38 -5.75
C GLY A 16 1.90 19.16 -5.78
N ASP A 17 1.54 18.62 -6.95
CA ASP A 17 0.40 17.69 -7.05
C ASP A 17 0.73 16.19 -6.99
N PHE A 18 2.01 15.78 -6.93
CA PHE A 18 2.34 14.34 -7.00
C PHE A 18 3.54 13.89 -6.13
N ALA A 19 3.81 14.55 -5.01
CA ALA A 19 4.67 13.95 -4.00
C ALA A 19 3.81 13.15 -3.02
N MET A 20 3.48 11.90 -3.37
CA MET A 20 3.05 10.93 -2.37
C MET A 20 4.16 10.87 -1.33
N VAL A 21 3.87 11.33 -0.11
CA VAL A 21 4.89 11.38 0.93
C VAL A 21 5.16 9.92 1.35
N PRO A 22 6.44 9.48 1.40
CA PRO A 22 6.78 8.09 1.67
C PRO A 22 6.25 7.55 3.01
N GLN A 23 5.95 8.43 3.96
CA GLN A 23 5.40 8.06 5.27
C GLN A 23 3.99 7.47 5.16
N GLU A 24 3.14 8.04 4.31
CA GLU A 24 1.74 7.66 4.13
C GLU A 24 1.62 6.27 3.48
N VAL A 25 2.55 5.94 2.57
CA VAL A 25 2.65 4.60 1.98
C VAL A 25 3.12 3.57 3.02
N THR A 26 4.04 3.99 3.90
CA THR A 26 4.55 3.15 4.98
C THR A 26 3.45 2.89 6.03
N ASP A 27 2.69 3.92 6.40
CA ASP A 27 1.55 3.83 7.31
C ASP A 27 0.44 2.94 6.74
N ALA A 28 0.14 3.06 5.44
CA ALA A 28 -0.78 2.16 4.76
C ALA A 28 -0.31 0.70 4.82
N GLY A 29 0.99 0.45 4.63
CA GLY A 29 1.58 -0.88 4.74
C GLY A 29 1.43 -1.47 6.14
N HIS A 30 1.68 -0.68 7.18
CA HIS A 30 1.46 -1.08 8.57
C HIS A 30 0.00 -1.35 8.88
N TYR A 31 -0.91 -0.53 8.36
CA TYR A 31 -2.35 -0.73 8.56
C TYR A 31 -2.84 -2.05 7.93
N VAL A 32 -2.38 -2.36 6.71
CA VAL A 32 -2.67 -3.63 6.03
C VAL A 32 -2.17 -4.83 6.86
N GLN A 33 -0.96 -4.74 7.43
CA GLN A 33 -0.43 -5.77 8.32
C GLN A 33 -1.28 -5.96 9.58
N GLN A 34 -1.72 -4.87 10.22
CA GLN A 34 -2.57 -4.94 11.41
C GLN A 34 -3.93 -5.60 11.13
N ILE A 35 -4.50 -5.35 9.95
CA ILE A 35 -5.74 -6.02 9.52
C ILE A 35 -5.49 -7.52 9.34
N ALA A 36 -4.39 -7.90 8.67
CA ALA A 36 -4.03 -9.29 8.47
C ALA A 36 -3.84 -10.04 9.80
N ASP A 37 -3.08 -9.44 10.74
CA ASP A 37 -2.88 -10.01 12.08
C ASP A 37 -4.20 -10.16 12.84
N SER A 38 -5.06 -9.16 12.78
CA SER A 38 -6.38 -9.20 13.42
C SER A 38 -7.26 -10.30 12.84
N LEU A 39 -7.23 -10.48 11.51
CA LEU A 39 -7.98 -11.51 10.80
C LEU A 39 -7.48 -12.92 11.18
N VAL A 40 -6.17 -13.15 11.15
CA VAL A 40 -5.58 -14.45 11.55
C VAL A 40 -5.95 -14.80 12.98
N ASN A 41 -5.79 -13.85 13.92
CA ASN A 41 -6.12 -14.08 15.32
C ASN A 41 -7.61 -14.38 15.52
N GLY A 42 -8.49 -13.64 14.81
CA GLY A 42 -9.93 -13.88 14.85
C GLY A 42 -10.31 -15.26 14.32
N LEU A 43 -9.71 -15.71 13.21
CA LEU A 43 -9.98 -17.03 12.62
C LEU A 43 -9.55 -18.16 13.54
N VAL A 44 -8.38 -18.05 14.17
CA VAL A 44 -7.88 -19.07 15.11
C VAL A 44 -8.78 -19.18 16.34
N ALA A 45 -9.25 -18.05 16.86
CA ALA A 45 -10.21 -18.03 17.96
C ALA A 45 -11.53 -18.70 17.56
N LEU A 46 -12.09 -18.32 16.42
CA LEU A 46 -13.33 -18.90 15.90
C LEU A 46 -13.19 -20.39 15.59
N ASP A 47 -12.06 -20.85 15.04
CA ASP A 47 -11.84 -22.27 14.75
C ASP A 47 -11.88 -23.11 16.03
N THR A 48 -11.29 -22.59 17.11
CA THR A 48 -11.32 -23.24 18.43
C THR A 48 -12.75 -23.30 18.99
N GLU A 49 -13.49 -22.20 18.93
CA GLU A 49 -14.87 -22.11 19.41
C GLU A 49 -15.82 -23.00 18.60
N ILE A 50 -15.66 -23.01 17.27
CA ILE A 50 -16.47 -23.83 16.35
C ILE A 50 -16.15 -25.31 16.54
N ALA A 51 -14.89 -25.70 16.70
CA ALA A 51 -14.52 -27.08 17.01
C ALA A 51 -15.20 -27.55 18.30
N ALA A 52 -15.21 -26.72 19.35
CA ALA A 52 -15.90 -27.02 20.61
C ALA A 52 -17.43 -27.02 20.49
N LEU A 53 -18.02 -26.21 19.61
CA LEU A 53 -19.45 -26.23 19.35
C LEU A 53 -19.87 -27.52 18.62
N LEU A 54 -19.10 -27.92 17.60
CA LEU A 54 -19.39 -29.07 16.75
C LEU A 54 -19.30 -30.40 17.49
N THR A 55 -18.54 -30.51 18.58
CA THR A 55 -18.45 -31.73 19.40
C THR A 55 -19.75 -32.04 20.17
N HIS A 56 -20.53 -31.01 20.51
CA HIS A 56 -21.74 -31.17 21.33
C HIS A 56 -23.05 -30.98 20.54
N TRP A 57 -22.96 -30.40 19.34
CA TRP A 57 -24.14 -30.13 18.53
C TRP A 57 -24.65 -31.38 17.81
N LYS A 58 -25.91 -31.72 18.06
CA LYS A 58 -26.65 -32.74 17.31
C LYS A 58 -27.46 -32.11 16.17
N GLY A 59 -27.44 -32.72 14.99
CA GLY A 59 -28.21 -32.26 13.83
C GLY A 59 -27.29 -31.77 12.71
N SER A 60 -27.57 -30.58 12.15
CA SER A 60 -26.91 -30.03 10.95
C SER A 60 -25.47 -29.53 11.17
N SER A 61 -24.72 -30.18 12.06
CA SER A 61 -23.34 -29.80 12.39
C SER A 61 -22.38 -30.08 11.23
N ALA A 62 -22.70 -31.06 10.37
CA ALA A 62 -21.90 -31.39 9.20
C ALA A 62 -21.96 -30.27 8.14
N GLU A 63 -23.14 -29.72 7.87
CA GLU A 63 -23.31 -28.61 6.93
C GLU A 63 -22.64 -27.34 7.44
N PHE A 64 -22.72 -27.08 8.75
CA PHE A 64 -22.01 -25.95 9.35
C PHE A 64 -20.49 -26.12 9.30
N ALA A 65 -19.97 -27.34 9.56
CA ALA A 65 -18.54 -27.63 9.43
C ALA A 65 -18.04 -27.40 7.99
N ALA A 66 -18.84 -27.77 6.99
CA ALA A 66 -18.53 -27.50 5.59
C ALA A 66 -18.52 -26.00 5.28
N GLY A 67 -19.54 -25.25 5.73
CA GLY A 67 -19.57 -23.79 5.57
C GLY A 67 -18.43 -23.07 6.30
N TRP A 68 -18.00 -23.59 7.45
CA TRP A 68 -16.83 -23.08 8.15
C TRP A 68 -15.53 -23.34 7.38
N ALA A 69 -15.38 -24.52 6.76
CA ALA A 69 -14.24 -24.80 5.90
C ALA A 69 -14.18 -23.85 4.68
N GLU A 70 -15.32 -23.57 4.06
CA GLU A 70 -15.42 -22.58 2.97
C GLU A 70 -15.08 -21.16 3.44
N THR A 71 -15.52 -20.79 4.64
CA THR A 71 -15.18 -19.49 5.26
C THR A 71 -13.67 -19.35 5.46
N LYS A 72 -12.99 -20.39 5.95
CA LYS A 72 -11.53 -20.39 6.11
C LYS A 72 -10.81 -20.23 4.77
N GLN A 73 -11.28 -20.92 3.73
CA GLN A 73 -10.72 -20.79 2.39
C GLN A 73 -10.90 -19.36 1.81
N GLY A 74 -12.05 -18.73 2.05
CA GLY A 74 -12.26 -17.32 1.68
C GLY A 74 -11.35 -16.38 2.47
N ALA A 75 -11.08 -16.69 3.73
CA ALA A 75 -10.17 -15.90 4.54
C ALA A 75 -8.70 -16.03 4.10
N ASP A 76 -8.27 -17.21 3.66
CA ASP A 76 -6.96 -17.41 3.02
C ASP A 76 -6.80 -16.49 1.79
N THR A 77 -7.85 -16.38 0.97
CA THR A 77 -7.87 -15.47 -0.20
C THR A 77 -7.71 -14.01 0.21
N ILE A 78 -8.33 -13.59 1.31
CA ILE A 78 -8.18 -12.22 1.83
C ILE A 78 -6.76 -11.98 2.35
N LEU A 79 -6.18 -12.96 3.06
CA LEU A 79 -4.82 -12.86 3.58
C LEU A 79 -3.77 -12.77 2.46
N GLU A 80 -3.95 -13.53 1.38
CA GLU A 80 -3.12 -13.41 0.18
C GLU A 80 -3.23 -12.00 -0.44
N ALA A 81 -4.44 -11.48 -0.61
CA ALA A 81 -4.64 -10.13 -1.14
C ALA A 81 -4.02 -9.04 -0.24
N LEU A 82 -4.08 -9.20 1.09
CA LEU A 82 -3.42 -8.29 2.04
C LEU A 82 -1.89 -8.38 1.93
N ALA A 83 -1.34 -9.58 1.71
CA ALA A 83 0.09 -9.75 1.48
C ALA A 83 0.54 -9.06 0.18
N ASP A 84 -0.22 -9.22 -0.91
CA ASP A 84 0.04 -8.53 -2.19
C ASP A 84 0.02 -7.01 -2.03
N MET A 85 -0.96 -6.48 -1.28
CA MET A 85 -1.02 -5.04 -0.97
C MET A 85 0.20 -4.58 -0.19
N ALA A 86 0.61 -5.33 0.85
CA ALA A 86 1.78 -4.99 1.66
C ALA A 86 3.07 -4.99 0.82
N GLU A 87 3.23 -5.94 -0.10
CA GLU A 87 4.36 -6.00 -1.03
C GLU A 87 4.40 -4.77 -1.95
N LEU A 88 3.27 -4.46 -2.60
CA LEU A 88 3.15 -3.31 -3.51
C LEU A 88 3.44 -1.98 -2.80
N LEU A 89 2.91 -1.80 -1.58
CA LEU A 89 3.18 -0.62 -0.76
C LEU A 89 4.67 -0.54 -0.39
N GLY A 90 5.30 -1.67 -0.04
CA GLY A 90 6.73 -1.72 0.22
C GLY A 90 7.59 -1.36 -1.00
N VAL A 91 7.23 -1.82 -2.19
CA VAL A 91 7.90 -1.47 -3.47
C VAL A 91 7.73 0.02 -3.78
N THR A 92 6.53 0.55 -3.57
CA THR A 92 6.20 1.97 -3.83
C THR A 92 7.01 2.88 -2.90
N SER A 93 7.07 2.55 -1.61
CA SER A 93 7.84 3.32 -0.62
C SER A 93 9.34 3.40 -0.99
N ARG A 94 9.95 2.27 -1.38
CA ARG A 94 11.36 2.25 -1.86
C ARG A 94 11.56 3.08 -3.12
N THR A 95 10.64 3.00 -4.07
CA THR A 95 10.72 3.76 -5.33
C THR A 95 10.69 5.27 -5.07
N LEU A 96 9.83 5.73 -4.16
CA LEU A 96 9.76 7.14 -3.79
C LEU A 96 11.03 7.62 -3.08
N ASP A 97 11.56 6.81 -2.17
CA ASP A 97 12.81 7.10 -1.45
C ASP A 97 14.03 7.21 -2.41
N ASP A 98 14.10 6.34 -3.42
CA ASP A 98 15.13 6.42 -4.46
C ASP A 98 14.98 7.68 -5.34
N GLN A 99 13.75 8.02 -5.72
CA GLN A 99 13.46 9.24 -6.48
C GLN A 99 13.79 10.52 -5.69
N ASP A 100 13.50 10.55 -4.39
CA ASP A 100 13.81 11.67 -3.52
C ASP A 100 15.32 11.88 -3.41
N ARG A 101 16.09 10.80 -3.17
CA ARG A 101 17.56 10.88 -3.14
C ARG A 101 18.17 11.36 -4.46
N ALA A 102 17.65 10.89 -5.59
CA ALA A 102 18.12 11.32 -6.91
C ALA A 102 17.81 12.81 -7.16
N SER A 103 16.62 13.26 -6.76
CA SER A 103 16.20 14.66 -6.87
C SER A 103 17.02 15.59 -5.98
N ALA A 104 17.26 15.18 -4.73
CA ALA A 104 18.12 15.89 -3.79
C ALA A 104 19.57 16.00 -4.30
N GLY A 105 20.14 14.90 -4.81
CA GLY A 105 21.49 14.89 -5.39
C GLY A 105 21.63 15.82 -6.60
N THR A 106 20.63 15.84 -7.48
CA THR A 106 20.59 16.76 -8.64
C THR A 106 20.53 18.21 -8.17
N THR A 107 19.66 18.52 -7.21
CA THR A 107 19.51 19.86 -6.64
C THR A 107 20.80 20.34 -5.97
N LEU A 108 21.46 19.48 -5.20
CA LEU A 108 22.75 19.77 -4.57
C LEU A 108 23.84 20.05 -5.61
N THR A 109 23.88 19.27 -6.69
CA THR A 109 24.84 19.44 -7.79
C THR A 109 24.63 20.78 -8.49
N LEU A 110 23.39 21.13 -8.82
CA LEU A 110 23.04 22.42 -9.42
C LEU A 110 23.40 23.59 -8.51
N ALA A 111 23.06 23.51 -7.21
CA ALA A 111 23.40 24.55 -6.23
C ALA A 111 24.92 24.75 -6.10
N SER A 112 25.68 23.66 -6.09
CA SER A 112 27.15 23.70 -6.05
C SER A 112 27.74 24.31 -7.33
N SER A 113 27.15 24.02 -8.50
CA SER A 113 27.60 24.56 -9.79
C SER A 113 27.36 26.07 -9.94
N LEU A 114 26.27 26.59 -9.36
CA LEU A 114 25.96 28.02 -9.31
C LEU A 114 26.95 28.76 -8.41
N ASN A 115 27.36 28.14 -7.30
CA ASN A 115 28.32 28.71 -6.36
C ASN A 115 29.74 28.79 -6.94
N LEU A 116 30.07 27.98 -7.95
CA LEU A 116 31.38 27.95 -8.61
C LEU A 116 31.56 29.05 -9.68
N HIS A 117 30.48 29.63 -10.20
CA HIS A 117 30.50 30.74 -11.18
C HIS A 117 30.40 32.14 -10.53
N GLY A 118 30.31 32.22 -9.20
CA GLY A 118 30.16 33.46 -8.44
C GLY A 118 31.45 34.00 -7.79
N LEU A 119 32.62 33.43 -8.10
CA LEU A 119 33.95 33.87 -7.64
C LEU A 119 34.75 34.48 -8.80
#